data_AF-A0A7C4MDX0-F1
#
_entry.id   AF-A0A7C4MDX0-F1
#
_cell.length_a   1.000
_cell.length_b   1.000
_cell.length_c   1.000
_cell.angle_alpha   90.00
_cell.angle_beta   90.00
_cell.angle_gamma   90.00
#
_symmetry.space_group_name_H-M   'P 1'
#
loop_
_entity.id
_entity.type
_entity.pdbx_description
1 polymer ?
#
loop_
_entity_poly.entity_id
_entity_poly.type
_entity_poly.pdbx_seq_one_letter_code
_entity_poly.pdbx_strand_id
1 'polypeptide(L)'
;METDKVISALNSELRREILKIISKEPMPVIQVLEELKKKGYTMKYRESVYRALEKLVDSELAEKCYIKEKGLCYKLKVKIVKIDLSKGEIEIQ
;
A
#
# COMPACT_ATOMS: atom_id res chain seq x y z
N MET A 1 0.57 5.00 -14.02
CA MET A 1 0.09 5.66 -12.78
C MET A 1 -0.66 6.92 -13.11
N GLU A 2 -1.93 6.98 -12.73
CA GLU A 2 -2.73 8.21 -12.85
C GLU A 2 -2.55 9.08 -11.60
N THR A 3 -2.29 10.38 -11.80
CA THR A 3 -2.00 11.34 -10.72
C THR A 3 -3.09 11.38 -9.66
N ASP A 4 -4.36 11.41 -10.07
CA ASP A 4 -5.50 11.44 -9.14
C ASP A 4 -5.60 10.18 -8.30
N LYS A 5 -5.35 9.00 -8.88
CA LYS A 5 -5.36 7.73 -8.14
C LYS A 5 -4.26 7.70 -7.10
N VAL A 6 -3.07 8.16 -7.45
CA VAL A 6 -1.91 8.20 -6.54
C VAL A 6 -2.11 9.19 -5.41
N ILE A 7 -2.57 10.40 -5.70
CA ILE A 7 -2.89 11.41 -4.68
C ILE A 7 -3.99 10.89 -3.76
N SER A 8 -5.08 10.37 -4.32
CA SER A 8 -6.19 9.79 -3.56
C SER A 8 -5.72 8.64 -2.66
N ALA A 9 -4.89 7.73 -3.19
CA ALA A 9 -4.31 6.64 -2.43
C ALA A 9 -3.41 7.16 -1.29
N LEU A 10 -2.52 8.11 -1.56
CA LEU A 10 -1.59 8.65 -0.57
C LEU A 10 -2.24 9.60 0.44
N ASN A 11 -3.43 10.15 0.18
CA ASN A 11 -4.13 11.04 1.12
C ASN A 11 -4.53 10.34 2.44
N SER A 12 -4.65 9.01 2.46
CA SER A 12 -4.98 8.25 3.66
C SER A 12 -3.75 7.91 4.50
N GLU A 13 -3.76 8.30 5.78
CA GLU A 13 -2.71 7.94 6.74
C GLU A 13 -2.52 6.42 6.85
N LEU A 14 -3.62 5.68 6.98
CA LEU A 14 -3.60 4.22 7.04
C LEU A 14 -2.88 3.61 5.83
N ARG A 15 -3.17 4.10 4.61
CA ARG A 15 -2.53 3.60 3.38
C ARG A 15 -1.04 3.93 3.34
N ARG A 16 -0.64 5.13 3.76
CA ARG A 16 0.79 5.49 3.91
C ARG A 16 1.50 4.59 4.91
N GLU A 17 0.84 4.24 6.01
CA GLU A 17 1.42 3.36 7.01
C GLU A 17 1.53 1.90 6.54
N ILE A 18 0.52 1.42 5.81
CA ILE A 18 0.56 0.12 5.14
C ILE A 18 1.75 0.05 4.18
N LEU A 19 2.00 1.09 3.36
CA LEU A 19 3.14 1.13 2.45
C LEU A 19 4.48 0.94 3.19
N LYS A 20 4.67 1.60 4.35
CA LYS A 20 5.86 1.42 5.20
C LYS A 20 6.00 0.02 5.81
N ILE A 21 4.88 -0.69 6.00
CA ILE A 21 4.89 -2.06 6.53
C ILE A 21 5.32 -3.02 5.42
N ILE A 22 4.64 -2.97 4.27
CA ILE A 22 4.91 -3.87 3.13
C ILE A 22 6.19 -3.51 2.35
N SER A 23 6.84 -2.39 2.68
CA SER A 23 8.17 -2.04 2.16
C SER A 23 9.30 -2.84 2.80
N LYS A 24 9.06 -3.45 3.97
CA LYS A 24 10.06 -4.27 4.67
C LYS A 24 10.18 -5.65 4.04
N GLU A 25 9.05 -6.28 3.80
CA GLU A 25 8.92 -7.58 3.14
C GLU A 25 7.49 -7.74 2.60
N PRO A 26 7.25 -8.64 1.63
CA PRO A 26 5.91 -8.96 1.20
C PRO A 26 5.09 -9.64 2.31
N MET A 27 3.88 -9.11 2.56
CA MET A 27 3.02 -9.59 3.65
C MET A 27 1.60 -9.89 3.17
N PRO A 28 0.95 -10.97 3.67
CA PRO A 28 -0.48 -11.17 3.51
C PRO A 28 -1.26 -10.19 4.39
N VAL A 29 -2.54 -9.98 4.06
CA VAL A 29 -3.43 -9.04 4.77
C VAL A 29 -3.43 -9.22 6.28
N ILE A 30 -3.35 -10.47 6.76
CA ILE A 30 -3.38 -10.78 8.19
C ILE A 30 -2.13 -10.25 8.92
N GLN A 31 -0.95 -10.40 8.32
CA GLN A 31 0.30 -9.90 8.90
C GLN A 31 0.34 -8.37 8.87
N VAL A 32 -0.18 -7.75 7.81
CA VAL A 32 -0.32 -6.28 7.75
C VAL A 32 -1.23 -5.77 8.88
N LEU A 33 -2.35 -6.43 9.14
CA LEU A 33 -3.24 -6.10 10.25
C LEU A 33 -2.53 -6.23 11.61
N GLU A 34 -1.75 -7.28 11.82
CA GLU A 34 -0.98 -7.49 13.04
C GLU A 34 0.07 -6.39 13.25
N GLU A 35 0.82 -6.04 12.22
CA GLU A 35 1.79 -4.93 12.27
C GLU A 35 1.13 -3.57 12.56
N LEU A 36 -0.05 -3.32 12.00
CA LEU A 36 -0.83 -2.12 12.31
C LEU A 36 -1.28 -2.09 13.77
N LYS A 37 -1.74 -3.23 14.31
CA LYS A 37 -2.11 -3.34 15.74
C LYS A 37 -0.93 -3.09 16.66
N LYS A 38 0.27 -3.61 16.33
CA LYS A 38 1.52 -3.32 17.08
C LYS A 38 1.85 -1.83 17.10
N LYS A 39 1.45 -1.08 16.08
CA LYS A 39 1.60 0.38 15.98
C LYS A 39 0.46 1.18 16.66
N GLY A 40 -0.44 0.51 17.39
CA GLY A 40 -1.52 1.16 18.13
C GLY A 40 -2.81 1.39 17.33
N TYR A 41 -2.91 0.90 16.10
CA TYR A 41 -4.15 1.04 15.33
C TYR A 41 -5.23 0.07 15.81
N THR A 42 -6.40 0.59 16.15
CA THR A 42 -7.57 -0.16 16.62
C THR A 42 -8.48 -0.59 15.47
N MET A 43 -7.95 -1.37 14.52
CA MET A 43 -8.76 -1.93 13.43
C MET A 43 -9.44 -3.23 13.84
N LYS A 44 -10.77 -3.24 13.76
CA LYS A 44 -11.61 -4.41 14.08
C LYS A 44 -11.66 -5.42 12.93
N TYR A 45 -11.60 -4.98 11.68
CA TYR A 45 -11.89 -5.82 10.52
C TYR A 45 -10.73 -5.94 9.53
N ARG A 46 -10.40 -7.18 9.16
CA ARG A 46 -9.42 -7.51 8.10
C ARG A 46 -9.80 -6.90 6.75
N GLU A 47 -11.10 -6.80 6.47
CA GLU A 47 -11.65 -6.21 5.25
C GLU A 47 -11.20 -4.76 5.03
N SER A 48 -11.05 -3.97 6.10
CA SER A 48 -10.58 -2.59 5.99
C SER A 48 -9.14 -2.52 5.49
N VAL A 49 -8.28 -3.42 5.96
CA VAL A 49 -6.89 -3.54 5.51
C VAL A 49 -6.83 -4.05 4.07
N TYR A 50 -7.65 -5.05 3.74
CA TYR A 50 -7.76 -5.57 2.37
C TYR A 50 -8.14 -4.46 1.38
N ARG A 51 -9.23 -3.72 1.64
CA ARG A 51 -9.64 -2.60 0.78
C ARG A 51 -8.58 -1.50 0.67
N ALA A 52 -7.85 -1.24 1.75
CA ALA A 52 -6.76 -0.27 1.73
C ALA A 52 -5.60 -0.73 0.82
N LEU A 53 -5.24 -2.01 0.88
CA LEU A 53 -4.25 -2.63 -0.01
C LEU A 53 -4.70 -2.64 -1.46
N GLU A 54 -5.96 -2.99 -1.74
CA GLU A 54 -6.50 -2.97 -3.12
C GLU A 54 -6.46 -1.57 -3.73
N LYS A 55 -6.75 -0.52 -2.94
CA LYS A 55 -6.59 0.87 -3.41
C LYS A 55 -5.14 1.24 -3.74
N LEU A 56 -4.18 0.71 -2.98
CA LEU A 56 -2.75 0.91 -3.26
C LEU A 56 -2.29 0.15 -4.52
N VAL A 57 -2.90 -1.01 -4.79
CA VAL A 57 -2.66 -1.78 -6.02
C VAL A 57 -3.26 -1.09 -7.23
N ASP A 58 -4.49 -0.58 -7.12
CA ASP A 58 -5.17 0.19 -8.17
C ASP A 58 -4.40 1.48 -8.54
N SER A 59 -3.76 2.11 -7.56
CA SER A 59 -2.86 3.25 -7.79
C SER A 59 -1.44 2.86 -8.21
N GLU A 60 -1.17 1.57 -8.41
CA GLU A 60 0.14 0.98 -8.74
C GLU A 60 1.28 1.31 -7.75
N LEU A 61 0.96 1.66 -6.50
CA LEU A 61 1.95 1.89 -5.44
C LEU A 61 2.38 0.58 -4.78
N ALA A 62 1.50 -0.40 -4.79
CA ALA A 62 1.73 -1.76 -4.32
C ALA A 62 1.41 -2.77 -5.43
N GLU A 63 1.89 -3.99 -5.27
CA GLU A 63 1.55 -5.10 -6.16
C GLU A 63 1.29 -6.39 -5.37
N LYS A 64 0.52 -7.27 -6.00
CA LYS A 64 0.21 -8.61 -5.50
C LYS A 64 1.30 -9.58 -5.92
N CYS A 65 1.72 -10.43 -5.01
CA CYS A 65 2.64 -11.53 -5.30
C CYS A 65 2.21 -12.79 -4.56
N TYR A 66 2.60 -13.97 -5.06
CA TYR A 66 2.29 -15.24 -4.42
C TYR A 66 3.57 -15.83 -3.81
N ILE A 67 3.54 -16.07 -2.51
CA ILE A 67 4.64 -16.75 -1.79
C ILE A 67 4.12 -18.12 -1.36
N LYS A 68 4.81 -19.20 -1.77
CA LYS A 68 4.35 -20.60 -1.56
C LYS A 68 3.83 -20.88 -0.14
N GLU A 69 4.50 -20.36 0.89
CA GLU A 69 4.15 -20.61 2.30
C GLU A 69 3.14 -19.62 2.88
N LYS A 70 3.06 -18.40 2.33
CA LYS A 70 2.21 -17.32 2.87
C LYS A 70 0.93 -17.07 2.05
N GLY A 71 0.84 -17.62 0.84
CA GLY A 71 -0.24 -17.37 -0.12
C GLY A 71 -0.13 -16.00 -0.81
N LEU A 72 -1.26 -15.32 -0.97
CA LEU A 72 -1.34 -13.98 -1.57
C LEU A 72 -0.77 -12.92 -0.62
N CYS A 73 0.30 -12.27 -1.06
CA CYS A 73 1.00 -11.21 -0.37
C CYS A 73 0.97 -9.90 -1.17
N TYR A 74 1.23 -8.82 -0.46
CA TYR A 74 1.36 -7.48 -1.02
C TYR A 74 2.76 -6.95 -0.72
N LYS A 75 3.37 -6.28 -1.70
CA LYS A 75 4.67 -5.63 -1.56
C LYS A 75 4.64 -4.24 -2.16
N LEU A 76 5.55 -3.39 -1.68
CA LEU A 76 5.78 -2.07 -2.27
C LEU A 76 6.28 -2.23 -3.71
N LYS A 77 5.62 -1.56 -4.67
CA LYS A 77 6.02 -1.54 -6.08
C LYS A 77 6.90 -0.33 -6.40
N VAL A 78 6.57 0.83 -5.83
CA VAL A 78 7.25 2.10 -6.09
C VAL A 78 7.79 2.68 -4.78
N LYS A 79 9.07 3.01 -4.74
CA LYS A 79 9.72 3.55 -3.53
C LYS A 79 9.60 5.06 -3.44
N ILE A 80 9.78 5.74 -4.58
CA ILE A 80 9.74 7.20 -4.67
C ILE A 80 8.76 7.58 -5.77
N VAL A 81 7.84 8.47 -5.45
CA VAL A 81 6.92 9.11 -6.40
C VAL A 81 7.30 10.58 -6.48
N LYS A 82 7.61 11.07 -7.68
CA LYS A 82 7.78 12.50 -7.97
C LYS A 82 6.61 12.94 -8.85
N ILE A 83 5.99 14.06 -8.48
CA ILE A 83 4.87 14.63 -9.22
C ILE A 83 5.32 16.00 -9.73
N ASP A 84 5.39 16.16 -11.05
CA ASP A 84 5.58 17.46 -11.68
C ASP A 84 4.22 18.15 -11.78
N LEU A 85 3.97 19.12 -10.89
CA LEU A 85 2.70 19.85 -10.86
C LEU A 85 2.49 20.75 -12.08
N SER A 86 3.55 21.13 -12.79
CA SER A 86 3.44 21.96 -14.00
C SER A 86 2.99 21.16 -15.22
N LYS A 87 3.28 19.86 -15.23
CA LYS A 87 2.94 18.95 -16.34
C LYS A 87 1.84 17.96 -16.01
N GLY A 88 1.53 17.77 -14.72
CA GLY A 88 0.60 16.72 -14.25
C GLY A 88 1.17 15.31 -14.37
N GLU A 89 2.49 15.17 -14.55
CA GLU A 89 3.18 13.91 -14.82
C GLU A 89 3.74 13.28 -13.53
N ILE A 90 3.81 11.95 -13.51
CA ILE A 90 4.42 11.17 -12.43
C ILE A 90 5.71 10.50 -12.93
N GLU A 91 6.78 10.70 -12.19
CA GLU A 91 8.01 9.92 -12.30
C GLU A 91 8.16 8.99 -11.09
N ILE A 92 8.64 7.77 -11.31
CA ILE A 92 8.83 6.75 -10.27
C ILE A 92 10.29 6.32 -10.18
N GLN A 93 10.78 6.05 -8.96
CA GLN A 93 12.11 5.50 -8.67
C GLN A 93 12.06 4.41 -7.60
#